data_AF-A0A8S2PHX7-F1
#
_entry.id   AF-A0A8S2PHX7-F1
#
_cell.length_a   1.000
_cell.length_b   1.000
_cell.length_c   1.000
_cell.angle_alpha   90.00
_cell.angle_beta   90.00
_cell.angle_gamma   90.00
#
_symmetry.space_group_name_H-M   'P 1'
#
loop_
_entity.id
_entity.type
_entity.pdbx_description
1 polymer ?
#
loop_
_entity_poly.entity_id
_entity_poly.type
_entity_poly.pdbx_seq_one_letter_code
_entity_poly.pdbx_strand_id
1 'polypeptide(L)'
;MVSAENSSLEYLRSLVNYDINSILYDDTLICSLTNNTDVGSFEVKVTKTNYGNLHDCIQVIANSQATIDGVACGTTVRAVVTRELVTVQQEHTEYVKLPNPITRIVDFISESTDYVITITNEEGKKKTTETKRIPKNEAQGLILEGANLILQRLMIQRNMPDKVTMLSLDSSSELSRNVYTSLGPQQVNINGKDIEAWGIQRQIFETKPNALPIAWQSFFSIDGHLISRYQVGSPIKMKTRNIPEAEQFDEYLPKPEIPKRELEWENDLELRSRFIDRRVSNKIYRFKYHSQSMYYVGFNI
;
A
#
# COMPACT_ATOMS: atom_id res chain seq x y z
N MET A 1 -4.53 -4.04 24.61
CA MET A 1 -5.01 -3.74 23.24
C MET A 1 -3.82 -3.19 22.47
N VAL A 2 -3.43 -3.82 21.36
CA VAL A 2 -2.31 -3.34 20.52
C VAL A 2 -2.83 -2.17 19.68
N SER A 3 -2.04 -1.10 19.54
CA SER A 3 -2.39 0.06 18.70
C SER A 3 -1.15 0.53 17.93
N ALA A 4 -1.38 1.14 16.77
CA ALA A 4 -0.33 1.83 16.03
C ALA A 4 0.09 3.11 16.75
N GLU A 5 1.36 3.52 16.59
CA GLU A 5 1.85 4.78 17.15
C GLU A 5 1.28 5.97 16.34
N ASN A 6 0.92 7.08 16.99
CA ASN A 6 0.34 8.24 16.31
C ASN A 6 1.26 8.81 15.22
N SER A 7 2.57 8.92 15.49
CA SER A 7 3.58 9.34 14.52
C SER A 7 3.65 8.41 13.31
N SER A 8 3.42 7.11 13.51
CA SER A 8 3.37 6.13 12.43
C SER A 8 2.12 6.33 11.57
N LEU A 9 0.96 6.58 12.18
CA LEU A 9 -0.27 6.91 11.45
C LEU A 9 -0.14 8.21 10.65
N GLU A 10 0.51 9.22 11.21
CA GLU A 10 0.83 10.48 10.50
C GLU A 10 1.74 10.23 9.30
N TYR A 11 2.79 9.42 9.48
CA TYR A 11 3.65 9.00 8.38
C TYR A 11 2.87 8.28 7.27
N LEU A 12 2.01 7.31 7.61
CA LEU A 12 1.18 6.60 6.63
C LEU A 12 0.28 7.55 5.84
N ARG A 13 -0.35 8.53 6.52
CA ARG A 13 -1.17 9.55 5.87
C ARG A 13 -0.35 10.47 4.96
N SER A 14 0.91 10.72 5.31
CA SER A 14 1.81 11.52 4.48
C SER A 14 2.16 10.84 3.15
N LEU A 15 2.07 9.51 3.08
CA LEU A 15 2.39 8.76 1.88
C LEU A 15 1.35 8.96 0.77
N VAL A 16 0.07 9.22 1.07
CA VAL A 16 -1.11 9.15 0.16
C VAL A 16 -0.99 9.99 -1.14
N ASN A 17 -0.13 11.00 -1.17
CA ASN A 17 0.07 11.88 -2.32
C ASN A 17 1.16 11.38 -3.31
N TYR A 18 1.29 10.06 -3.48
CA TYR A 18 2.16 9.49 -4.50
C TYR A 18 1.51 9.42 -5.88
N ASP A 19 2.34 9.47 -6.91
CA ASP A 19 1.93 9.06 -8.25
C ASP A 19 1.75 7.54 -8.24
N ILE A 20 0.52 7.07 -8.47
CA ILE A 20 0.24 5.63 -8.42
C ILE A 20 1.10 4.89 -9.44
N ASN A 21 1.43 5.51 -10.58
CA ASN A 21 2.24 4.87 -11.61
C ASN A 21 3.66 4.55 -11.12
N SER A 22 4.18 5.29 -10.14
CA SER A 22 5.54 5.05 -9.59
C SER A 22 5.68 3.75 -8.82
N ILE A 23 4.61 2.97 -8.67
CA ILE A 23 4.62 1.68 -7.98
C ILE A 23 4.00 0.54 -8.82
N LEU A 24 3.58 0.79 -10.07
CA LEU A 24 2.89 -0.19 -10.93
C LEU A 24 3.86 -1.03 -11.77
N TYR A 25 4.84 -1.62 -11.11
CA TYR A 25 5.80 -2.52 -11.74
C TYR A 25 5.85 -3.87 -11.01
N ASP A 26 6.31 -4.88 -11.75
CA ASP A 26 6.44 -6.24 -11.27
C ASP A 26 7.85 -6.48 -10.70
N ASP A 27 7.95 -7.32 -9.68
CA ASP A 27 9.24 -7.84 -9.19
C ASP A 27 9.30 -9.35 -9.43
N THR A 28 10.46 -9.86 -9.87
CA THR A 28 10.72 -11.30 -10.02
C THR A 28 12.07 -11.67 -9.42
N LEU A 29 12.05 -12.56 -8.44
CA LEU A 29 13.20 -13.03 -7.70
C LEU A 29 13.29 -14.56 -7.79
N ILE A 30 14.50 -15.07 -7.63
CA ILE A 30 14.79 -16.50 -7.50
C ILE A 30 14.94 -16.83 -6.04
N CYS A 31 14.33 -17.94 -5.61
CA CYS A 31 14.52 -18.50 -4.28
C CYS A 31 15.70 -19.46 -4.34
N SER A 32 16.73 -19.20 -3.54
CA SER A 32 17.93 -20.05 -3.44
C SER A 32 18.24 -20.41 -1.98
N LEU A 33 18.83 -21.57 -1.77
CA LEU A 33 19.34 -22.00 -0.46
C LEU A 33 20.67 -21.29 -0.13
N THR A 34 21.17 -21.47 1.10
CA THR A 34 22.45 -20.90 1.55
C THR A 34 23.66 -21.34 0.73
N ASN A 35 23.58 -22.50 0.07
CA ASN A 35 24.59 -23.00 -0.87
C ASN A 35 24.42 -22.47 -2.30
N ASN A 36 23.52 -21.49 -2.52
CA ASN A 36 23.14 -20.92 -3.81
C ASN A 36 22.47 -21.91 -4.78
N THR A 37 21.92 -23.03 -4.30
CA THR A 37 21.05 -23.88 -5.12
C THR A 37 19.69 -23.21 -5.29
N ASP A 38 19.29 -22.98 -6.54
CA ASP A 38 17.96 -22.48 -6.88
C ASP A 38 16.90 -23.54 -6.58
N VAL A 39 15.90 -23.15 -5.79
CA VAL A 39 14.81 -24.03 -5.34
C VAL A 39 13.44 -23.54 -5.75
N GLY A 40 13.33 -22.32 -6.29
CA GLY A 40 12.03 -21.73 -6.59
C GLY A 40 12.06 -20.31 -7.11
N SER A 41 10.90 -19.66 -7.09
CA SER A 41 10.71 -18.28 -7.53
C SER A 41 9.78 -17.51 -6.60
N PHE A 42 9.94 -16.19 -6.60
CA PHE A 42 9.08 -15.22 -5.96
C PHE A 42 8.71 -14.13 -6.96
N GLU A 43 7.43 -13.89 -7.16
CA GLU A 43 6.91 -12.92 -8.12
C GLU A 43 5.89 -12.01 -7.45
N VAL A 44 5.96 -10.71 -7.73
CA VAL A 44 4.96 -9.72 -7.31
C VAL A 44 4.49 -8.99 -8.55
N LYS A 45 3.18 -8.97 -8.75
CA LYS A 45 2.52 -8.19 -9.80
C LYS A 45 1.70 -7.08 -9.19
N VAL A 46 1.88 -5.87 -9.69
CA VAL A 46 1.18 -4.68 -9.19
C VAL A 46 0.53 -3.96 -10.34
N THR A 47 -0.80 -3.89 -10.32
CA THR A 47 -1.58 -3.29 -11.40
C THR A 47 -2.64 -2.35 -10.85
N LYS A 48 -3.00 -1.34 -11.63
CA LYS A 48 -4.13 -0.47 -11.32
C LYS A 48 -5.44 -1.21 -11.56
N THR A 49 -6.41 -1.05 -10.66
CA THR A 49 -7.73 -1.67 -10.79
C THR A 49 -8.82 -0.78 -10.22
N ASN A 50 -10.08 -1.13 -10.51
CA ASN A 50 -11.25 -0.60 -9.81
C ASN A 50 -11.94 -1.76 -9.09
N TYR A 51 -12.55 -1.49 -7.93
CA TYR A 51 -13.20 -2.54 -7.14
C TYR A 51 -14.54 -2.04 -6.58
N GLY A 52 -15.64 -2.60 -7.09
CA GLY A 52 -16.98 -2.09 -6.80
C GLY A 52 -17.08 -0.61 -7.21
N ASN A 53 -17.40 0.25 -6.23
CA ASN A 53 -17.47 1.70 -6.42
C ASN A 53 -16.15 2.43 -6.08
N LEU A 54 -15.10 1.70 -5.72
CA LEU A 54 -13.78 2.28 -5.43
C LEU A 54 -12.98 2.36 -6.74
N HIS A 55 -12.51 3.56 -7.04
CA HIS A 55 -11.67 3.86 -8.18
C HIS A 55 -10.20 4.00 -7.76
N ASP A 56 -9.28 3.82 -8.72
CA ASP A 56 -7.84 3.97 -8.51
C ASP A 56 -7.26 3.07 -7.41
N CYS A 57 -7.83 1.88 -7.25
CA CYS A 57 -7.28 0.83 -6.40
C CYS A 57 -6.05 0.19 -7.05
N ILE A 58 -5.33 -0.58 -6.23
CA ILE A 58 -4.15 -1.33 -6.62
C ILE A 58 -4.43 -2.82 -6.39
N GLN A 59 -4.29 -3.62 -7.44
CA GLN A 59 -4.30 -5.07 -7.34
C GLN A 59 -2.86 -5.55 -7.16
N VAL A 60 -2.64 -6.33 -6.09
CA VAL A 60 -1.36 -6.95 -5.78
C VAL A 60 -1.52 -8.46 -5.84
N ILE A 61 -0.72 -9.13 -6.65
CA ILE A 61 -0.65 -10.59 -6.72
C ILE A 61 0.78 -11.00 -6.45
N ALA A 62 1.05 -11.62 -5.31
CA ALA A 62 2.36 -12.16 -4.98
C ALA A 62 2.32 -13.68 -4.92
N ASN A 63 3.31 -14.34 -5.50
CA ASN A 63 3.46 -15.80 -5.47
C ASN A 63 4.88 -16.15 -5.08
N SER A 64 5.03 -17.04 -4.11
CA SER A 64 6.28 -17.70 -3.76
C SER A 64 6.08 -19.20 -3.93
N GLN A 65 6.98 -19.86 -4.63
CA GLN A 65 6.97 -21.31 -4.75
C GLN A 65 8.39 -21.83 -4.62
N ALA A 66 8.59 -22.90 -3.87
CA ALA A 66 9.88 -23.54 -3.70
C ALA A 66 9.73 -25.05 -3.51
N THR A 67 10.76 -25.80 -3.90
CA THR A 67 10.90 -27.23 -3.58
C THR A 67 12.08 -27.40 -2.63
N ILE A 68 11.79 -27.76 -1.38
CA ILE A 68 12.78 -27.91 -0.31
C ILE A 68 12.79 -29.38 0.07
N ASP A 69 13.95 -30.02 0.01
CA ASP A 69 14.10 -31.46 0.30
C ASP A 69 13.10 -32.36 -0.46
N GLY A 70 12.81 -31.99 -1.71
CA GLY A 70 11.84 -32.70 -2.57
C GLY A 70 10.37 -32.40 -2.25
N VAL A 71 10.08 -31.56 -1.26
CA VAL A 71 8.72 -31.15 -0.90
C VAL A 71 8.41 -29.77 -1.46
N ALA A 72 7.40 -29.70 -2.33
CA ALA A 72 6.94 -28.44 -2.89
C ALA A 72 6.08 -27.68 -1.85
N CYS A 73 6.39 -26.41 -1.65
CA CYS A 73 5.67 -25.49 -0.79
C CYS A 73 5.49 -24.14 -1.49
N GLY A 74 4.60 -23.31 -0.98
CA GLY A 74 4.40 -21.99 -1.55
C GLY A 74 3.39 -21.15 -0.80
N THR A 75 3.36 -19.88 -1.22
CA THR A 75 2.49 -18.85 -0.69
C THR A 75 1.93 -18.03 -1.85
N THR A 76 0.65 -17.74 -1.82
CA THR A 76 -0.02 -16.85 -2.77
C THR A 76 -0.78 -15.79 -2.00
N VAL A 77 -0.57 -14.53 -2.35
CA VAL A 77 -1.34 -13.39 -1.84
C VAL A 77 -2.01 -12.71 -3.01
N ARG A 78 -3.32 -12.52 -2.93
CA ARG A 78 -4.10 -11.71 -3.87
C ARG A 78 -4.82 -10.63 -3.07
N ALA A 79 -4.51 -9.37 -3.33
CA ALA A 79 -5.08 -8.26 -2.58
C ALA A 79 -5.57 -7.14 -3.48
N VAL A 80 -6.61 -6.44 -3.02
CA VAL A 80 -7.03 -5.14 -3.53
C VAL A 80 -6.81 -4.11 -2.43
N VAL A 81 -6.04 -3.07 -2.75
CA VAL A 81 -5.57 -2.06 -1.80
C VAL A 81 -5.96 -0.68 -2.32
N THR A 82 -6.44 0.19 -1.44
CA THR A 82 -6.73 1.61 -1.76
C THR A 82 -5.44 2.44 -1.86
N ARG A 83 -5.53 3.68 -2.34
CA ARG A 83 -4.37 4.60 -2.38
C ARG A 83 -3.86 4.91 -0.96
N GLU A 84 -4.74 4.88 0.03
CA GLU A 84 -4.45 5.04 1.46
C GLU A 84 -3.84 3.79 2.12
N LEU A 85 -3.48 2.78 1.31
CA LEU A 85 -2.90 1.50 1.76
C LEU A 85 -3.82 0.68 2.67
N VAL A 86 -5.13 0.95 2.64
CA VAL A 86 -6.15 0.10 3.28
C VAL A 86 -6.46 -1.07 2.37
N THR A 87 -6.31 -2.29 2.90
CA THR A 87 -6.73 -3.52 2.20
C THR A 87 -8.25 -3.63 2.18
N VAL A 88 -8.83 -3.68 0.98
CA VAL A 88 -10.27 -3.87 0.75
C VAL A 88 -10.63 -5.35 0.81
N GLN A 89 -9.82 -6.17 0.14
CA GLN A 89 -9.95 -7.62 0.11
C GLN A 89 -8.55 -8.23 0.03
N GLN A 90 -8.30 -9.35 0.70
CA GLN A 90 -7.12 -10.16 0.51
C GLN A 90 -7.41 -11.65 0.70
N GLU A 91 -6.91 -12.49 -0.20
CA GLU A 91 -6.76 -13.94 0.01
C GLU A 91 -5.27 -14.23 0.21
N HIS A 92 -4.92 -14.92 1.28
CA HIS A 92 -3.55 -15.39 1.57
C HIS A 92 -3.55 -16.91 1.75
N THR A 93 -2.97 -17.62 0.78
CA THR A 93 -2.89 -19.07 0.76
C THR A 93 -1.46 -19.53 0.99
N GLU A 94 -1.25 -20.46 1.90
CA GLU A 94 0.02 -21.14 2.16
C GLU A 94 -0.18 -22.64 1.99
N TYR A 95 0.75 -23.35 1.35
CA TYR A 95 0.64 -24.80 1.17
C TYR A 95 1.97 -25.52 1.31
N VAL A 96 1.89 -26.80 1.68
CA VAL A 96 2.99 -27.76 1.65
C VAL A 96 2.47 -29.10 1.10
N LYS A 97 3.07 -29.58 0.01
CA LYS A 97 2.69 -30.81 -0.70
C LYS A 97 3.32 -32.06 -0.08
N LEU A 98 2.93 -32.37 1.15
CA LEU A 98 3.23 -33.64 1.83
C LEU A 98 2.25 -34.75 1.37
N PRO A 99 2.48 -36.04 1.69
CA PRO A 99 1.52 -37.11 1.41
C PRO A 99 0.11 -36.83 1.95
N ASN A 100 0.02 -36.14 3.11
CA ASN A 100 -1.17 -35.44 3.55
C ASN A 100 -0.93 -33.93 3.33
N PRO A 101 -1.40 -33.35 2.22
CA PRO A 101 -1.15 -31.94 1.92
C PRO A 101 -1.71 -31.04 3.01
N ILE A 102 -0.95 -30.01 3.37
CA ILE A 102 -1.37 -28.98 4.32
C ILE A 102 -1.59 -27.70 3.52
N THR A 103 -2.77 -27.11 3.65
CA THR A 103 -3.11 -25.81 3.04
C THR A 103 -3.78 -24.93 4.09
N ARG A 104 -3.37 -23.68 4.16
CA ARG A 104 -4.00 -22.65 4.99
C ARG A 104 -4.41 -21.49 4.10
N ILE A 105 -5.69 -21.12 4.13
CA ILE A 105 -6.26 -20.02 3.35
C ILE A 105 -6.82 -19.01 4.35
N VAL A 106 -6.42 -17.75 4.22
CA VAL A 106 -6.94 -16.63 5.00
C VAL A 106 -7.57 -15.63 4.05
N ASP A 107 -8.90 -15.55 4.10
CA ASP A 107 -9.68 -14.53 3.42
C ASP A 107 -9.93 -13.37 4.36
N PHE A 108 -9.69 -12.16 3.85
CA PHE A 108 -9.89 -10.90 4.54
C PHE A 108 -10.79 -10.01 3.71
N ILE A 109 -11.84 -9.47 4.32
CA ILE A 109 -12.80 -8.56 3.67
C ILE A 109 -13.04 -7.35 4.58
N SER A 110 -12.97 -6.16 3.97
CA SER A 110 -13.30 -4.88 4.60
C SER A 110 -14.79 -4.58 4.46
N GLU A 111 -15.57 -4.77 5.52
CA GLU A 111 -16.99 -4.38 5.60
C GLU A 111 -17.14 -2.93 6.09
N SER A 112 -18.34 -2.43 6.33
CA SER A 112 -18.55 -1.03 6.76
C SER A 112 -17.94 -0.73 8.14
N THR A 113 -18.17 -1.59 9.13
CA THR A 113 -17.76 -1.40 10.53
C THR A 113 -16.58 -2.27 10.96
N ASP A 114 -16.43 -3.42 10.31
CA ASP A 114 -15.52 -4.48 10.73
C ASP A 114 -14.64 -4.96 9.57
N TYR A 115 -13.54 -5.60 9.94
CA TYR A 115 -12.82 -6.52 9.08
C TYR A 115 -13.29 -7.94 9.38
N VAL A 116 -13.66 -8.69 8.35
CA VAL A 116 -14.03 -10.11 8.45
C VAL A 116 -12.85 -10.95 7.97
N ILE A 117 -12.42 -11.89 8.82
CA ILE A 117 -11.31 -12.78 8.55
C ILE A 117 -11.83 -14.21 8.60
N THR A 118 -11.79 -14.93 7.48
CA THR A 118 -12.15 -16.34 7.41
C THR A 118 -10.89 -17.16 7.18
N ILE A 119 -10.63 -18.12 8.07
CA ILE A 119 -9.42 -18.95 8.04
C ILE A 119 -9.86 -20.37 7.79
N THR A 120 -9.35 -20.96 6.71
CA THR A 120 -9.59 -22.36 6.34
C THR A 120 -8.28 -23.12 6.42
N ASN A 121 -8.23 -24.18 7.22
CA ASN A 121 -7.10 -25.11 7.26
C ASN A 121 -7.53 -26.45 6.70
N GLU A 122 -6.73 -26.99 5.78
CA GLU A 122 -6.93 -28.27 5.13
C GLU A 122 -5.71 -29.15 5.37
N GLU A 123 -5.93 -30.35 5.92
CA GLU A 123 -4.90 -31.36 6.13
C GLU A 123 -5.41 -32.72 5.63
N GLY A 124 -4.97 -33.10 4.42
CA GLY A 124 -5.50 -34.28 3.74
C GLY A 124 -7.02 -34.19 3.52
N LYS A 125 -7.80 -35.02 4.22
CA LYS A 125 -9.28 -35.01 4.15
C LYS A 125 -9.94 -34.12 5.22
N LYS A 126 -9.17 -33.62 6.19
CA LYS A 126 -9.70 -32.78 7.26
C LYS A 126 -9.72 -31.33 6.79
N LYS A 127 -10.85 -30.67 7.02
CA LYS A 127 -11.02 -29.24 6.75
C LYS A 127 -11.65 -28.58 7.96
N THR A 128 -11.04 -27.51 8.45
CA THR A 128 -11.59 -26.64 9.49
C THR A 128 -11.71 -25.23 8.93
N THR A 129 -12.80 -24.55 9.29
CA THR A 129 -13.03 -23.14 8.92
C THR A 129 -13.44 -22.40 10.17
N GLU A 130 -12.78 -21.27 10.45
CA GLU A 130 -13.15 -20.32 11.49
C GLU A 130 -13.35 -18.93 10.90
N THR A 131 -14.16 -18.10 11.54
CA THR A 131 -14.37 -16.70 11.13
C THR A 131 -14.28 -15.79 12.32
N LYS A 132 -13.52 -14.71 12.17
CA LYS A 132 -13.27 -13.68 13.18
C LYS A 132 -13.67 -12.32 12.62
N ARG A 133 -14.05 -11.41 13.53
CA ARG A 133 -14.36 -10.02 13.20
C ARG A 133 -13.49 -9.11 14.04
N ILE A 134 -12.90 -8.10 13.41
CA ILE A 134 -12.10 -7.07 14.07
C ILE A 134 -12.74 -5.71 13.79
N PRO A 135 -13.21 -4.98 14.82
CA PRO A 135 -13.72 -3.63 14.65
C PRO A 135 -12.68 -2.70 14.02
N LYS A 136 -13.08 -1.91 13.01
CA LYS A 136 -12.13 -1.03 12.28
C LYS A 136 -11.50 0.04 13.18
N ASN A 137 -12.21 0.49 14.20
CA ASN A 137 -11.69 1.44 15.19
C ASN A 137 -10.55 0.85 16.04
N GLU A 138 -10.48 -0.47 16.21
CA GLU A 138 -9.40 -1.16 16.93
C GLU A 138 -8.19 -1.48 16.03
N ALA A 139 -8.39 -1.50 14.71
CA ALA A 139 -7.38 -1.89 13.71
C ALA A 139 -6.85 -0.70 12.88
N GLN A 140 -6.74 0.48 13.50
CA GLN A 140 -6.14 1.65 12.84
C GLN A 140 -4.66 1.40 12.52
N GLY A 141 -4.28 1.63 11.27
CA GLY A 141 -2.92 1.33 10.79
C GLY A 141 -2.65 -0.16 10.55
N LEU A 142 -3.69 -0.96 10.33
CA LEU A 142 -3.55 -2.35 9.89
C LEU A 142 -2.99 -2.42 8.47
N ILE A 143 -1.83 -3.08 8.32
CA ILE A 143 -1.16 -3.34 7.05
C ILE A 143 -1.07 -4.85 6.85
N LEU A 144 -1.76 -5.37 5.83
CA LEU A 144 -1.69 -6.78 5.42
C LEU A 144 -0.65 -7.00 4.31
N GLU A 145 -0.34 -8.26 4.00
CA GLU A 145 0.74 -8.63 3.07
C GLU A 145 0.71 -7.92 1.71
N GLY A 146 -0.46 -7.78 1.07
CA GLY A 146 -0.59 -7.04 -0.19
C GLY A 146 -0.25 -5.56 -0.05
N ALA A 147 -0.83 -4.89 0.96
CA ALA A 147 -0.55 -3.48 1.25
C ALA A 147 0.90 -3.28 1.71
N ASN A 148 1.48 -4.25 2.44
CA ASN A 148 2.86 -4.23 2.91
C ASN A 148 3.87 -4.20 1.74
N LEU A 149 3.60 -4.94 0.66
CA LEU A 149 4.47 -4.94 -0.52
C LEU A 149 4.53 -3.54 -1.15
N ILE A 150 3.40 -2.84 -1.22
CA ILE A 150 3.33 -1.46 -1.71
C ILE A 150 3.96 -0.47 -0.72
N LEU A 151 3.65 -0.64 0.57
CA LEU A 151 4.16 0.24 1.62
C LEU A 151 5.69 0.27 1.65
N GLN A 152 6.36 -0.88 1.51
CA GLN A 152 7.82 -0.93 1.51
C GLN A 152 8.43 -0.21 0.31
N ARG A 153 7.82 -0.29 -0.90
CA ARG A 153 8.26 0.50 -2.07
C ARG A 153 8.18 2.00 -1.77
N LEU A 154 7.05 2.44 -1.22
CA LEU A 154 6.82 3.84 -0.84
C LEU A 154 7.76 4.30 0.28
N MET A 155 8.07 3.43 1.24
CA MET A 155 9.02 3.71 2.32
C MET A 155 10.41 4.06 1.80
N ILE A 156 10.85 3.42 0.72
CA ILE A 156 12.13 3.74 0.07
C ILE A 156 12.02 5.03 -0.73
N GLN A 157 11.01 5.14 -1.59
CA GLN A 157 10.81 6.32 -2.46
C GLN A 157 10.57 7.62 -1.67
N ARG A 158 10.07 7.54 -0.44
CA ARG A 158 9.68 8.70 0.39
C ARG A 158 10.53 8.89 1.64
N ASN A 159 11.66 8.21 1.75
CA ASN A 159 12.56 8.23 2.92
C ASN A 159 11.82 7.92 4.23
N MET A 160 11.69 6.63 4.54
CA MET A 160 11.09 6.22 5.80
C MET A 160 11.85 6.75 7.03
N PRO A 161 11.15 7.03 8.13
CA PRO A 161 11.78 7.22 9.44
C PRO A 161 12.58 5.97 9.86
N ASP A 162 13.50 6.14 10.81
CA ASP A 162 14.31 5.04 11.37
C ASP A 162 13.46 3.86 11.85
N LYS A 163 12.28 4.16 12.41
CA LYS A 163 11.33 3.16 12.91
C LYS A 163 9.88 3.60 12.67
N VAL A 164 9.04 2.67 12.21
CA VAL A 164 7.59 2.85 12.04
C VAL A 164 6.86 1.65 12.67
N THR A 165 5.92 1.91 13.58
CA THR A 165 5.14 0.89 14.29
C THR A 165 3.68 0.92 13.85
N MET A 166 3.24 -0.15 13.21
CA MET A 166 1.89 -0.38 12.66
C MET A 166 1.26 -1.63 13.26
N LEU A 167 0.07 -1.98 12.75
CA LEU A 167 -0.60 -3.24 13.04
C LEU A 167 -0.48 -4.21 11.85
N SER A 168 -0.51 -5.51 12.15
CA SER A 168 -0.61 -6.61 11.19
C SER A 168 -1.47 -7.72 11.80
N LEU A 169 -1.62 -8.81 11.09
CA LEU A 169 -2.02 -10.09 11.65
C LEU A 169 -0.78 -10.95 11.88
N ASP A 170 -0.73 -11.68 13.00
CA ASP A 170 0.33 -12.68 13.27
C ASP A 170 0.04 -14.04 12.58
N SER A 171 0.87 -15.05 12.86
CA SER A 171 0.69 -16.40 12.30
C SER A 171 -0.65 -17.07 12.64
N SER A 172 -1.31 -16.61 13.71
CA SER A 172 -2.61 -17.10 14.19
C SER A 172 -3.77 -16.23 13.70
N SER A 173 -3.48 -15.27 12.81
CA SER A 173 -4.41 -14.27 12.31
C SER A 173 -5.02 -13.39 13.41
N GLU A 174 -4.26 -13.18 14.50
CA GLU A 174 -4.62 -12.26 15.58
C GLU A 174 -3.99 -10.88 15.34
N LEU A 175 -4.68 -9.83 15.78
CA LEU A 175 -4.18 -8.46 15.65
C LEU A 175 -2.89 -8.28 16.45
N SER A 176 -1.83 -7.87 15.75
CA SER A 176 -0.48 -7.87 16.30
C SER A 176 0.31 -6.62 15.92
N ARG A 177 1.42 -6.40 16.64
CA ARG A 177 2.33 -5.29 16.38
C ARG A 177 3.23 -5.63 15.20
N ASN A 178 3.41 -4.67 14.29
CA ASN A 178 4.25 -4.76 13.11
C ASN A 178 5.23 -3.59 13.10
N VAL A 179 6.53 -3.85 13.15
CA VAL A 179 7.56 -2.81 13.25
C VAL A 179 8.43 -2.85 11.99
N TYR A 180 8.59 -1.70 11.35
CA TYR A 180 9.53 -1.48 10.26
C TYR A 180 10.71 -0.68 10.79
N THR A 181 11.93 -1.14 10.52
CA THR A 181 13.17 -0.46 10.90
C THR A 181 14.02 -0.25 9.65
N SER A 182 14.47 0.98 9.43
CA SER A 182 15.41 1.30 8.36
C SER A 182 16.78 0.69 8.68
N LEU A 183 17.36 -0.03 7.72
CA LEU A 183 18.72 -0.58 7.82
C LEU A 183 19.74 0.28 7.08
N GLY A 184 19.31 1.36 6.42
CA GLY A 184 20.15 2.20 5.59
C GLY A 184 20.63 1.52 4.29
N PRO A 185 21.53 2.18 3.55
CA PRO A 185 22.14 1.63 2.34
C PRO A 185 23.11 0.49 2.68
N GLN A 186 23.06 -0.57 1.88
CA GLN A 186 23.93 -1.74 1.98
C GLN A 186 24.36 -2.21 0.59
N GLN A 187 25.55 -2.79 0.51
CA GLN A 187 26.03 -3.39 -0.75
C GLN A 187 25.48 -4.80 -0.90
N VAL A 188 24.77 -5.02 -2.02
CA VAL A 188 24.21 -6.32 -2.40
C VAL A 188 24.85 -6.74 -3.71
N ASN A 189 25.54 -7.89 -3.70
CA ASN A 189 26.10 -8.47 -4.92
C ASN A 189 24.99 -9.10 -5.75
N ILE A 190 24.75 -8.70 -7.01
CA ILE A 190 23.86 -9.36 -7.97
C ILE A 190 24.72 -9.83 -9.17
N ASN A 191 24.81 -11.15 -9.41
CA ASN A 191 25.62 -11.76 -10.47
C ASN A 191 27.07 -11.22 -10.55
N GLY A 192 27.74 -11.04 -9.42
CA GLY A 192 29.11 -10.53 -9.40
C GLY A 192 29.24 -9.01 -9.50
N LYS A 193 28.14 -8.27 -9.60
CA LYS A 193 28.12 -6.80 -9.54
C LYS A 193 27.56 -6.34 -8.19
N ASP A 194 28.33 -5.56 -7.45
CA ASP A 194 27.85 -4.94 -6.23
C ASP A 194 26.98 -3.72 -6.58
N ILE A 195 25.78 -3.69 -6.01
CA ILE A 195 24.85 -2.55 -6.11
C ILE A 195 24.47 -2.08 -4.72
N GLU A 196 24.28 -0.77 -4.59
CA GLU A 196 23.74 -0.18 -3.37
C GLU A 196 22.23 -0.40 -3.34
N ALA A 197 21.73 -0.93 -2.21
CA ALA A 197 20.33 -1.17 -1.96
C ALA A 197 19.94 -0.72 -0.55
N TRP A 198 18.71 -0.26 -0.38
CA TRP A 198 18.18 0.21 0.90
C TRP A 198 17.43 -0.90 1.61
N GLY A 199 17.86 -1.21 2.83
CA GLY A 199 17.29 -2.29 3.62
C GLY A 199 16.15 -1.83 4.53
N ILE A 200 15.09 -2.63 4.59
CA ILE A 200 14.01 -2.51 5.57
C ILE A 200 13.91 -3.83 6.33
N GLN A 201 13.96 -3.77 7.66
CA GLN A 201 13.59 -4.89 8.51
C GLN A 201 12.15 -4.76 8.96
N ARG A 202 11.30 -5.75 8.65
CA ARG A 202 9.94 -5.86 9.18
C ARG A 202 9.89 -6.94 10.27
N GLN A 203 9.29 -6.64 11.42
CA GLN A 203 9.09 -7.58 12.52
C GLN A 203 7.62 -7.66 12.91
N ILE A 204 7.04 -8.85 12.83
CA ILE A 204 5.69 -9.14 13.29
C ILE A 204 5.79 -9.85 14.64
N PHE A 205 5.15 -9.29 15.66
CA PHE A 205 5.17 -9.83 17.02
C PHE A 205 4.03 -10.82 17.20
N GLU A 206 4.35 -12.08 17.48
CA GLU A 206 3.35 -13.10 17.76
C GLU A 206 2.60 -12.80 19.06
N THR A 207 1.28 -13.03 19.06
CA THR A 207 0.44 -12.86 20.25
C THR A 207 0.61 -14.01 21.24
N LYS A 208 1.13 -15.15 20.78
CA LYS A 208 1.44 -16.32 21.62
C LYS A 208 2.52 -15.97 22.65
N PRO A 209 2.32 -16.32 23.94
CA PRO A 209 3.33 -16.08 24.97
C PRO A 209 4.67 -16.72 24.62
N ASN A 210 5.77 -15.99 24.83
CA ASN A 210 7.14 -16.42 24.59
C ASN A 210 7.50 -16.76 23.12
N ALA A 211 6.61 -16.51 22.16
CA ALA A 211 6.95 -16.66 20.76
C ALA A 211 7.89 -15.53 20.31
N LEU A 212 8.92 -15.88 19.55
CA LEU A 212 9.84 -14.90 18.98
C LEU A 212 9.16 -14.16 17.82
N PRO A 213 9.44 -12.85 17.62
CA PRO A 213 8.94 -12.14 16.46
C PRO A 213 9.46 -12.75 15.16
N ILE A 214 8.58 -12.82 14.16
CA ILE A 214 8.98 -13.19 12.81
C ILE A 214 9.57 -11.95 12.14
N ALA A 215 10.83 -12.05 11.71
CA ALA A 215 11.56 -10.94 11.10
C ALA A 215 11.88 -11.23 9.62
N TRP A 216 11.65 -10.22 8.77
CA TRP A 216 12.01 -10.22 7.36
C TRP A 216 12.95 -9.04 7.10
N GLN A 217 13.96 -9.26 6.26
CA GLN A 217 14.78 -8.20 5.71
C GLN A 217 14.56 -8.16 4.20
N SER A 218 14.20 -6.98 3.71
CA SER A 218 13.97 -6.69 2.30
C SER A 218 14.93 -5.59 1.87
N PHE A 219 15.52 -5.71 0.69
CA PHE A 219 16.44 -4.74 0.11
C PHE A 219 15.89 -4.27 -1.22
N PHE A 220 15.89 -2.96 -1.43
CA PHE A 220 15.30 -2.33 -2.59
C PHE A 220 16.30 -1.42 -3.30
N SER A 221 16.13 -1.22 -4.59
CA SER A 221 16.75 -0.10 -5.30
C SER A 221 16.07 1.23 -4.93
N ILE A 222 16.69 2.35 -5.31
CA ILE A 222 16.22 3.70 -4.94
C ILE A 222 14.84 4.04 -5.51
N ASP A 223 14.50 3.46 -6.66
CA ASP A 223 13.18 3.53 -7.30
C ASP A 223 12.17 2.54 -6.71
N GLY A 224 12.58 1.70 -5.77
CA GLY A 224 11.70 0.81 -5.00
C GLY A 224 11.55 -0.60 -5.57
N HIS A 225 12.31 -1.02 -6.58
CA HIS A 225 12.29 -2.44 -6.99
C HIS A 225 12.87 -3.34 -5.91
N LEU A 226 12.27 -4.52 -5.72
CA LEU A 226 12.76 -5.48 -4.74
C LEU A 226 13.97 -6.23 -5.30
N ILE A 227 15.14 -6.02 -4.68
CA ILE A 227 16.41 -6.62 -5.08
C ILE A 227 16.64 -7.95 -4.39
N SER A 228 16.39 -8.00 -3.08
CA SER A 228 16.49 -9.25 -2.32
C SER A 228 15.61 -9.23 -1.09
N ARG A 229 15.21 -10.41 -0.62
CA ARG A 229 14.39 -10.57 0.59
C ARG A 229 14.67 -11.91 1.24
N TYR A 230 14.68 -11.96 2.56
CA TYR A 230 14.73 -13.22 3.30
C TYR A 230 14.11 -13.09 4.68
N GLN A 231 13.69 -14.22 5.22
CA GLN A 231 13.26 -14.33 6.60
C GLN A 231 14.48 -14.61 7.48
N VAL A 232 14.64 -13.86 8.57
CA VAL A 232 15.72 -14.07 9.53
C VAL A 232 15.55 -15.46 10.16
N GLY A 233 16.59 -16.29 10.07
CA GLY A 233 16.58 -17.68 10.55
C GLY A 233 16.14 -18.71 9.51
N SER A 234 15.65 -18.29 8.33
CA SER A 234 15.35 -19.21 7.22
C SER A 234 16.60 -19.47 6.36
N PRO A 235 16.80 -20.72 5.86
CA PRO A 235 17.90 -21.02 4.93
C PRO A 235 17.63 -20.51 3.50
N ILE A 236 16.45 -19.97 3.23
CA ILE A 236 16.05 -19.51 1.89
C ILE A 236 16.24 -18.01 1.77
N LYS A 237 16.88 -17.60 0.67
CA LYS A 237 17.02 -16.22 0.26
C LYS A 237 16.37 -16.02 -1.10
N MET A 238 15.65 -14.92 -1.24
CA MET A 238 15.07 -14.49 -2.50
C MET A 238 15.93 -13.37 -3.06
N LYS A 239 16.29 -13.44 -4.34
CA LYS A 239 17.17 -12.45 -4.96
C LYS A 239 16.86 -12.27 -6.44
N THR A 240 16.91 -11.04 -6.93
CA THR A 240 16.71 -10.79 -8.35
C THR A 240 17.84 -11.41 -9.17
N ARG A 241 17.50 -11.96 -10.35
CA ARG A 241 18.50 -12.46 -11.30
C ARG A 241 19.21 -11.31 -11.99
N ASN A 242 18.48 -10.28 -12.38
CA ASN A 242 19.03 -9.13 -13.11
C ASN A 242 18.68 -7.86 -12.34
N ILE A 243 19.57 -6.87 -12.41
CA ILE A 243 19.27 -5.55 -11.86
C ILE A 243 18.13 -4.98 -12.72
N PRO A 244 16.97 -4.62 -12.13
CA PRO A 244 15.91 -3.95 -12.87
C PRO A 244 16.44 -2.70 -13.54
N GLU A 245 16.01 -2.44 -14.77
CA GLU A 245 16.33 -1.17 -15.42
C GLU A 245 15.58 -0.07 -14.66
N ALA A 246 16.32 0.93 -14.16
CA ALA A 246 15.70 2.04 -13.48
C ALA A 246 14.77 2.77 -14.45
N GLU A 247 13.50 2.88 -14.10
CA GLU A 247 12.58 3.71 -14.87
C GLU A 247 13.07 5.16 -14.78
N GLN A 248 13.47 5.72 -15.94
CA GLN A 248 13.73 7.15 -16.05
C GLN A 248 12.38 7.85 -15.93
N PHE A 249 12.01 8.23 -14.71
CA PHE A 249 10.99 9.27 -14.55
C PHE A 249 11.58 10.53 -15.15
N ASP A 250 11.03 10.98 -16.28
CA ASP A 250 11.30 12.32 -16.80
C ASP A 250 11.20 13.28 -15.61
N GLU A 251 12.29 14.00 -15.31
CA GLU A 251 12.27 15.04 -14.29
C GLU A 251 11.07 15.93 -14.59
N TYR A 252 10.06 15.91 -13.73
CA TYR A 252 9.01 16.90 -13.77
C TYR A 252 9.71 18.25 -13.70
N LEU A 253 9.76 18.95 -14.84
CA LEU A 253 10.31 20.29 -14.91
C LEU A 253 9.74 21.06 -13.71
N PRO A 254 10.60 21.70 -12.90
CA PRO A 254 10.14 22.41 -11.72
C PRO A 254 8.98 23.30 -12.14
N LYS A 255 7.84 23.13 -11.45
CA LYS A 255 6.61 23.85 -11.78
C LYS A 255 7.01 25.32 -11.97
N PRO A 256 6.83 25.90 -13.17
CA PRO A 256 7.36 27.23 -13.43
C PRO A 256 6.79 28.17 -12.38
N GLU A 257 7.67 28.90 -11.70
CA GLU A 257 7.27 30.02 -10.85
C GLU A 257 6.67 31.07 -11.77
N ILE A 258 5.38 30.93 -12.10
CA ILE A 258 4.63 31.95 -12.80
C ILE A 258 4.51 33.09 -11.78
N PRO A 259 5.23 34.22 -11.96
CA PRO A 259 5.08 35.33 -11.05
C PRO A 259 3.60 35.70 -11.02
N LYS A 260 3.05 35.90 -9.82
CA LYS A 260 1.69 36.45 -9.68
C LYS A 260 1.72 37.85 -10.28
N ARG A 261 1.39 37.95 -11.57
CA ARG A 261 1.17 39.22 -12.24
C ARG A 261 -0.10 39.80 -11.62
N GLU A 262 -0.01 41.03 -11.12
CA GLU A 262 -1.21 41.76 -10.72
C GLU A 262 -2.15 41.79 -11.91
N LEU A 263 -3.38 41.30 -11.70
CA LEU A 263 -4.38 41.25 -12.74
C LEU A 263 -4.82 42.68 -13.02
N GLU A 264 -4.24 43.31 -14.05
CA GLU A 264 -4.66 44.64 -14.56
C GLU A 264 -5.99 44.54 -15.33
N TRP A 265 -7.03 44.05 -14.66
CA TRP A 265 -8.35 43.78 -15.25
C TRP A 265 -9.03 45.03 -15.84
N GLU A 266 -8.60 46.23 -15.45
CA GLU A 266 -9.11 47.51 -15.99
C GLU A 266 -8.62 47.79 -17.42
N ASN A 267 -7.45 47.24 -17.78
CA ASN A 267 -6.79 47.40 -19.08
C ASN A 267 -7.09 46.22 -20.03
N ASP A 268 -7.49 45.07 -19.48
CA ASP A 268 -7.93 43.92 -20.25
C ASP A 268 -9.40 44.11 -20.70
N LEU A 269 -9.60 44.31 -22.00
CA LEU A 269 -10.91 44.57 -22.60
C LEU A 269 -11.92 43.43 -22.33
N GLU A 270 -11.47 42.18 -22.30
CA GLU A 270 -12.35 41.02 -22.08
C GLU A 270 -12.78 40.95 -20.61
N LEU A 271 -11.83 41.06 -19.68
CA LEU A 271 -12.13 41.06 -18.24
C LEU A 271 -12.97 42.27 -17.82
N ARG A 272 -12.69 43.44 -18.40
CA ARG A 272 -13.49 44.65 -18.18
C ARG A 272 -14.90 44.49 -18.70
N SER A 273 -15.10 43.88 -19.88
CA SER A 273 -16.44 43.57 -20.40
C SER A 273 -17.20 42.67 -19.44
N ARG A 274 -16.58 41.55 -19.01
CA ARG A 274 -17.21 40.60 -18.06
C ARG A 274 -17.55 41.27 -16.72
N PHE A 275 -16.69 42.16 -16.22
CA PHE A 275 -16.95 42.90 -14.98
C PHE A 275 -18.12 43.90 -15.12
N ILE A 276 -18.17 44.63 -16.24
CA ILE A 276 -19.29 45.55 -16.54
C ILE A 276 -20.59 44.76 -16.66
N ASP A 277 -20.60 43.63 -17.38
CA ASP A 277 -21.77 42.78 -17.55
C ASP A 277 -22.30 42.26 -16.22
N ARG A 278 -21.40 41.84 -15.32
CA ARG A 278 -21.77 41.44 -13.94
C ARG A 278 -22.34 42.60 -13.12
N ARG A 279 -21.77 43.81 -13.25
CA ARG A 279 -22.28 45.01 -12.57
C ARG A 279 -23.65 45.44 -13.10
N VAL A 280 -23.86 45.42 -14.41
CA VAL A 280 -25.15 45.73 -15.04
C VAL A 280 -26.19 44.70 -14.61
N SER A 281 -25.85 43.41 -14.65
CA SER A 281 -26.71 42.33 -14.16
C SER A 281 -27.09 42.55 -12.69
N ASN A 282 -26.12 42.81 -11.81
CA ASN A 282 -26.37 43.10 -10.39
C ASN A 282 -27.24 44.35 -10.16
N LYS A 283 -27.08 45.40 -10.97
CA LYS A 283 -27.99 46.56 -10.93
C LYS A 283 -29.40 46.17 -11.36
N ILE A 284 -29.56 45.40 -12.44
CA ILE A 284 -30.86 44.92 -12.93
C ILE A 284 -31.55 44.04 -11.86
N TYR A 285 -30.81 43.14 -11.20
CA TYR A 285 -31.33 42.36 -10.07
C TYR A 285 -31.79 43.28 -8.93
N ARG A 286 -30.98 44.27 -8.54
CA ARG A 286 -31.32 45.19 -7.44
C ARG A 286 -32.54 46.08 -7.77
N PHE A 287 -32.70 46.51 -9.02
CA PHE A 287 -33.90 47.20 -9.50
C PHE A 287 -35.14 46.30 -9.51
N LYS A 288 -35.02 45.01 -9.89
CA LYS A 288 -36.12 44.04 -9.80
C LYS A 288 -36.61 43.85 -8.36
N TYR A 289 -35.69 43.70 -7.39
CA TYR A 289 -36.07 43.58 -5.98
C TYR A 289 -36.71 44.85 -5.42
N HIS A 290 -36.22 46.05 -5.76
CA HIS A 290 -36.88 47.30 -5.35
C HIS A 290 -38.25 47.51 -6.02
N SER A 291 -38.44 47.06 -7.26
CA SER A 291 -39.74 47.14 -7.93
C SER A 291 -40.79 46.16 -7.38
N GLN A 292 -40.37 44.98 -6.89
CA GLN A 292 -41.26 44.04 -6.17
C GLN A 292 -41.56 44.47 -4.73
N SER A 293 -40.69 45.29 -4.12
CA SER A 293 -40.88 45.82 -2.76
C SER A 293 -41.90 46.97 -2.67
N MET A 294 -42.29 47.57 -3.80
CA MET A 294 -43.29 48.64 -3.86
C MET A 294 -44.74 48.17 -4.06
N TYR A 295 -45.00 46.87 -4.22
CA TYR A 295 -46.37 46.32 -4.40
C TYR A 295 -46.97 45.68 -3.13
N TYR A 296 -46.39 45.89 -1.95
CA TYR A 296 -46.92 45.36 -0.69
C TYR A 296 -46.92 46.41 0.44
N VAL A 297 -47.55 47.57 0.22
CA VAL A 297 -48.10 48.39 1.31
C VAL A 297 -49.43 48.99 0.85
N GLY A 298 -50.53 48.50 1.45
CA GLY A 298 -51.82 49.19 1.48
C GLY A 298 -52.96 48.49 0.74
N PHE A 299 -53.72 47.65 1.46
CA PHE A 299 -55.14 47.91 1.72
C PHE A 299 -55.58 47.04 2.92
N ASN A 300 -55.82 47.71 4.06
CA ASN A 300 -56.70 47.25 5.12
C ASN A 300 -58.14 47.51 4.67
N ILE A 301 -58.99 46.48 4.70
CA ILE A 301 -60.37 46.53 5.22
C ILE A 301 -60.62 45.19 5.91
#